data_AF-A0A9D9NDS1-F1
#
_entry.id   AF-A0A9D9NDS1-F1
#
_cell.length_a   1.000
_cell.length_b   1.000
_cell.length_c   1.000
_cell.angle_alpha   90.00
_cell.angle_beta   90.00
_cell.angle_gamma   90.00
#
_symmetry.space_group_name_H-M   'P 1'
#
loop_
_entity.id
_entity.type
_entity.pdbx_description
1 polymer ?
#
loop_
_entity_poly.entity_id
_entity_poly.type
_entity_poly.pdbx_seq_one_letter_code
_entity_poly.pdbx_strand_id
1 'polypeptide(L)'
;MEISFLGAARTVTGSSFLLEHDGFSLLVDLGLPQGKDEKTLGLELPFSPFSIDAVVLTHAHIDHTGRIPLLAKLGYKGPIYATGATTELCTIMLEDSAHIQESEAEWKTRKRQRHGEDAVEPLYTSEDADEALSLFRTIEYGERTELSPSMWIEAIDAGHLLGSCSIKVHCILPEGEKTIVFSGDIGNIDQPMIRNPEYFNDSDFVVMESTYGDRLHPAVSGDEHDTLIRRAEKLAKITDRTFRRGGNLVIPSFAVGRTQELLYLFRIIKDRKMLDYEIPVFLDSPLSVKATRVFSSCLRSDYFDDEALEMINKGINPILFPSLVTITDVNDSKALNDRKESAVIISSSGMCEAGRIRHHLKHNLWRPESTVLFVGYQAEGTLGRSLIDGTDHVTLFGEQISVRAEIAVLEGTSGHADQKGLVKWVKEFRRKPEAVFVVHGEDNTAQYFASKLKNEEGLHAYAPRFGERFDLLRDEIPVQNDTALRRRTASDIRAAFEFLEKEKSGLESVVARMERASSGIDLTDEKKARKLSDAIRRLADDIAFLSEKWGGDAS
;
A
#
# COMPACT_ATOMS: atom_id res chain seq x y z
N MET A 1 -26.17 -18.13 -5.64
CA MET A 1 -24.97 -17.28 -5.79
C MET A 1 -24.85 -16.46 -4.54
N GLU A 2 -23.72 -16.53 -3.85
CA GLU A 2 -23.55 -15.94 -2.53
C GLU A 2 -22.16 -15.33 -2.38
N ILE A 3 -22.07 -14.16 -1.76
CA ILE A 3 -20.81 -13.47 -1.52
C ILE A 3 -20.57 -13.28 -0.02
N SER A 4 -19.35 -13.58 0.44
CA SER A 4 -18.89 -13.33 1.80
C SER A 4 -17.70 -12.36 1.80
N PHE A 5 -17.75 -11.38 2.69
CA PHE A 5 -16.72 -10.34 2.83
C PHE A 5 -15.72 -10.70 3.93
N LEU A 6 -14.58 -11.28 3.55
CA LEU A 6 -13.60 -11.88 4.47
C LEU A 6 -12.33 -11.01 4.64
N GLY A 7 -12.35 -9.79 4.10
CA GLY A 7 -11.22 -8.89 4.05
C GLY A 7 -11.59 -7.57 3.39
N ALA A 8 -10.81 -6.52 3.61
CA ALA A 8 -11.05 -5.16 3.08
C ALA A 8 -12.48 -4.61 3.28
N ALA A 9 -13.23 -5.13 4.26
CA ALA A 9 -14.58 -4.68 4.56
C ALA A 9 -14.51 -3.67 5.70
N ARG A 10 -14.53 -2.36 5.35
CA ARG A 10 -14.24 -1.22 6.24
C ARG A 10 -12.78 -1.18 6.76
N THR A 11 -11.89 -1.84 6.04
CA THR A 11 -10.44 -1.81 6.21
C THR A 11 -9.77 -1.55 4.86
N VAL A 12 -8.52 -1.09 4.87
CA VAL A 12 -7.78 -0.86 3.63
C VAL A 12 -7.01 -2.12 3.25
N THR A 13 -6.41 -2.83 4.21
CA THR A 13 -5.58 -4.00 3.88
C THR A 13 -6.32 -5.32 4.08
N GLY A 14 -5.74 -6.38 3.50
CA GLY A 14 -6.18 -7.76 3.71
C GLY A 14 -7.36 -8.18 2.86
N SER A 15 -7.46 -7.67 1.62
CA SER A 15 -8.53 -7.95 0.66
C SER A 15 -8.81 -9.45 0.52
N SER A 16 -10.07 -9.84 0.66
CA SER A 16 -10.49 -11.23 0.47
C SER A 16 -12.01 -11.34 0.37
N PHE A 17 -12.51 -11.86 -0.74
CA PHE A 17 -13.94 -12.02 -1.01
C PHE A 17 -14.21 -13.43 -1.51
N LEU A 18 -15.15 -14.14 -0.88
CA LEU A 18 -15.52 -15.49 -1.26
C LEU A 18 -16.86 -15.47 -2.00
N LEU A 19 -16.85 -15.90 -3.27
CA LEU A 19 -18.03 -16.07 -4.10
C LEU A 19 -18.34 -17.55 -4.27
N GLU A 20 -19.52 -17.97 -3.84
CA GLU A 20 -20.01 -19.35 -3.92
C GLU A 20 -21.17 -19.45 -4.93
N HIS A 21 -21.07 -20.36 -5.89
CA HIS A 21 -22.13 -20.63 -6.86
C HIS A 21 -22.10 -22.09 -7.33
N ASP A 22 -23.27 -22.75 -7.28
CA ASP A 22 -23.44 -24.15 -7.72
C ASP A 22 -22.41 -25.13 -7.13
N GLY A 23 -22.08 -24.93 -5.83
CA GLY A 23 -21.10 -25.74 -5.12
C GLY A 23 -19.63 -25.45 -5.46
N PHE A 24 -19.35 -24.44 -6.29
CA PHE A 24 -18.01 -23.95 -6.60
C PHE A 24 -17.70 -22.68 -5.81
N SER A 25 -16.52 -22.66 -5.17
CA SER A 25 -16.03 -21.59 -4.31
C SER A 25 -14.85 -20.87 -4.93
N LEU A 26 -15.08 -19.64 -5.41
CA LEU A 26 -14.05 -18.74 -5.95
C LEU A 26 -13.64 -17.72 -4.90
N LEU A 27 -12.36 -17.65 -4.59
CA LEU A 27 -11.79 -16.60 -3.77
C LEU A 27 -11.23 -15.49 -4.66
N VAL A 28 -11.65 -14.24 -4.44
CA VAL A 28 -11.10 -13.05 -5.09
C VAL A 28 -10.21 -12.33 -4.08
N ASP A 29 -8.92 -12.27 -4.41
CA ASP A 29 -7.83 -11.80 -3.56
C ASP A 29 -7.67 -12.54 -2.21
N LEU A 30 -6.44 -12.57 -1.71
CA LEU A 30 -6.10 -13.07 -0.38
C LEU A 30 -4.91 -12.30 0.18
N GLY A 31 -5.19 -11.06 0.59
CA GLY A 31 -4.22 -10.10 1.08
C GLY A 31 -3.80 -10.30 2.52
N LEU A 32 -2.60 -9.84 2.86
CA LEU A 32 -2.10 -9.76 4.24
C LEU A 32 -2.57 -8.46 4.92
N PRO A 33 -3.34 -8.54 6.01
CA PRO A 33 -3.67 -7.37 6.82
C PRO A 33 -2.41 -6.75 7.44
N GLN A 34 -2.34 -5.43 7.49
CA GLN A 34 -1.20 -4.70 8.06
C GLN A 34 -1.63 -3.63 9.08
N GLY A 35 -0.74 -3.33 10.02
CA GLY A 35 -0.93 -2.22 10.97
C GLY A 35 -2.16 -2.40 11.86
N LYS A 36 -3.11 -1.46 11.79
CA LYS A 36 -4.35 -1.51 12.61
C LYS A 36 -5.31 -2.61 12.15
N ASP A 37 -5.27 -2.96 10.86
CA ASP A 37 -6.18 -3.92 10.26
C ASP A 37 -5.82 -5.36 10.69
N GLU A 38 -4.52 -5.64 10.90
CA GLU A 38 -4.05 -6.92 11.45
C GLU A 38 -4.72 -7.26 12.79
N LYS A 39 -4.93 -6.26 13.65
CA LYS A 39 -5.60 -6.46 14.94
C LYS A 39 -7.10 -6.76 14.81
N THR A 40 -7.71 -6.35 13.69
CA THR A 40 -9.14 -6.47 13.44
C THR A 40 -9.46 -7.75 12.68
N LEU A 41 -8.69 -8.05 11.64
CA LEU A 41 -8.87 -9.19 10.75
C LEU A 41 -8.16 -10.46 11.26
N GLY A 42 -7.06 -10.29 12.00
CA GLY A 42 -6.15 -11.40 12.33
C GLY A 42 -5.32 -11.85 11.12
N LEU A 43 -4.36 -12.75 11.37
CA LEU A 43 -3.50 -13.34 10.34
C LEU A 43 -4.00 -14.71 9.87
N GLU A 44 -4.91 -15.34 10.62
CA GLU A 44 -5.48 -16.64 10.29
C GLU A 44 -6.44 -16.55 9.10
N LEU A 45 -6.65 -17.67 8.42
CA LEU A 45 -7.65 -17.76 7.37
C LEU A 45 -9.04 -17.95 8.00
N PRO A 46 -10.04 -17.13 7.66
CA PRO A 46 -11.39 -17.25 8.22
C PRO A 46 -12.19 -18.41 7.60
N PHE A 47 -11.55 -19.28 6.82
CA PHE A 47 -12.14 -20.40 6.09
C PHE A 47 -11.16 -21.58 6.00
N SER A 48 -11.68 -22.75 5.62
CA SER A 48 -10.85 -23.92 5.35
C SER A 48 -10.19 -23.79 3.97
N PRO A 49 -8.87 -24.01 3.83
CA PRO A 49 -8.23 -24.07 2.51
C PRO A 49 -8.88 -25.09 1.56
N PHE A 50 -9.47 -26.17 2.11
CA PHE A 50 -10.12 -27.23 1.35
C PHE A 50 -11.53 -26.86 0.85
N SER A 51 -12.09 -25.74 1.29
CA SER A 51 -13.39 -25.27 0.80
C SER A 51 -13.28 -24.31 -0.40
N ILE A 52 -12.07 -24.06 -0.89
CA ILE A 52 -11.80 -23.15 -2.00
C ILE A 52 -11.41 -23.99 -3.22
N ASP A 53 -12.05 -23.74 -4.35
CA ASP A 53 -11.78 -24.45 -5.61
C ASP A 53 -10.78 -23.69 -6.49
N ALA A 54 -10.88 -22.36 -6.51
CA ALA A 54 -10.01 -21.48 -7.27
C ALA A 54 -9.78 -20.15 -6.55
N VAL A 55 -8.64 -19.52 -6.82
CA VAL A 55 -8.34 -18.13 -6.43
C VAL A 55 -8.14 -17.29 -7.68
N VAL A 56 -8.59 -16.05 -7.68
CA VAL A 56 -8.24 -15.05 -8.70
C VAL A 56 -7.69 -13.80 -8.02
N LEU A 57 -6.61 -13.25 -8.58
CA LEU A 57 -5.89 -12.09 -8.04
C LEU A 57 -6.07 -10.88 -8.95
N THR A 58 -6.41 -9.73 -8.36
CA THR A 58 -6.56 -8.46 -9.07
C THR A 58 -5.21 -7.86 -9.43
N HIS A 59 -4.26 -7.85 -8.49
CA HIS A 59 -2.91 -7.33 -8.71
C HIS A 59 -1.93 -7.78 -7.62
N ALA A 60 -0.65 -7.46 -7.78
CA ALA A 60 0.46 -8.06 -7.02
C ALA A 60 0.77 -7.43 -5.65
N HIS A 61 -0.01 -6.45 -5.16
CA HIS A 61 0.27 -5.88 -3.84
C HIS A 61 -0.01 -6.89 -2.72
N ILE A 62 0.72 -6.75 -1.60
CA ILE A 62 0.69 -7.72 -0.49
C ILE A 62 -0.63 -7.69 0.27
N ASP A 63 -1.31 -6.55 0.29
CA ASP A 63 -2.67 -6.40 0.80
C ASP A 63 -3.76 -7.02 -0.09
N HIS A 64 -3.38 -7.59 -1.25
CA HIS A 64 -4.23 -8.43 -2.11
C HIS A 64 -3.72 -9.87 -2.28
N THR A 65 -2.42 -10.13 -2.05
CA THR A 65 -1.80 -11.43 -2.34
C THR A 65 -1.04 -12.06 -1.17
N GLY A 66 -0.78 -11.31 -0.10
CA GLY A 66 0.20 -11.67 0.93
C GLY A 66 -0.17 -12.86 1.80
N ARG A 67 -1.41 -13.37 1.78
CA ARG A 67 -1.80 -14.60 2.47
C ARG A 67 -1.85 -15.83 1.54
N ILE A 68 -1.49 -15.68 0.27
CA ILE A 68 -1.41 -16.80 -0.69
C ILE A 68 -0.41 -17.89 -0.27
N PRO A 69 0.81 -17.57 0.21
CA PRO A 69 1.72 -18.59 0.74
C PRO A 69 1.15 -19.34 1.95
N LEU A 70 0.42 -18.64 2.83
CA LEU A 70 -0.27 -19.27 3.96
C LEU A 70 -1.34 -20.26 3.49
N LEU A 71 -2.08 -19.93 2.43
CA LEU A 71 -3.08 -20.81 1.84
C LEU A 71 -2.46 -22.11 1.32
N ALA A 72 -1.33 -22.02 0.61
CA ALA A 72 -0.58 -23.18 0.12
C ALA A 72 -0.02 -24.03 1.27
N LYS A 73 0.61 -23.40 2.27
CA LYS A 73 1.11 -24.04 3.50
C LYS A 73 0.04 -24.86 4.22
N LEU A 74 -1.20 -24.36 4.24
CA LEU A 74 -2.33 -25.02 4.89
C LEU A 74 -3.02 -26.09 4.01
N GLY A 75 -2.46 -26.40 2.83
CA GLY A 75 -2.83 -27.57 2.04
C GLY A 75 -3.69 -27.29 0.81
N TYR A 76 -3.90 -26.03 0.43
CA TYR A 76 -4.57 -25.69 -0.84
C TYR A 76 -3.75 -26.15 -2.05
N LYS A 77 -4.44 -26.66 -3.07
CA LYS A 77 -3.83 -27.19 -4.31
C LYS A 77 -4.56 -26.75 -5.59
N GLY A 78 -5.58 -25.90 -5.46
CA GLY A 78 -6.33 -25.39 -6.61
C GLY A 78 -5.54 -24.35 -7.41
N PRO A 79 -6.01 -23.97 -8.61
CA PRO A 79 -5.39 -22.95 -9.43
C PRO A 79 -5.50 -21.54 -8.81
N ILE A 80 -4.50 -20.70 -9.09
CA ILE A 80 -4.50 -19.27 -8.74
C ILE A 80 -4.38 -18.47 -10.04
N TYR A 81 -5.43 -17.78 -10.44
CA TYR A 81 -5.50 -17.04 -11.70
C TYR A 81 -5.04 -15.59 -11.50
N ALA A 82 -4.13 -15.13 -12.35
CA ALA A 82 -3.64 -13.75 -12.34
C ALA A 82 -3.12 -13.37 -13.74
N THR A 83 -3.01 -12.08 -14.05
CA THR A 83 -2.36 -11.66 -15.30
C THR A 83 -0.88 -12.06 -15.31
N GLY A 84 -0.25 -12.06 -16.50
CA GLY A 84 1.15 -12.45 -16.64
C GLY A 84 2.08 -11.56 -15.83
N ALA A 85 1.88 -10.24 -15.90
CA ALA A 85 2.65 -9.29 -15.11
C ALA A 85 2.40 -9.40 -13.59
N THR A 86 1.16 -9.65 -13.17
CA THR A 86 0.86 -9.88 -11.74
C THR A 86 1.55 -11.15 -11.24
N THR A 87 1.59 -12.22 -12.04
CA THR A 87 2.29 -13.47 -11.70
C THR A 87 3.80 -13.23 -11.50
N GLU A 88 4.45 -12.53 -12.42
CA GLU A 88 5.88 -12.19 -12.33
C GLU A 88 6.19 -11.29 -11.11
N LEU A 89 5.32 -10.31 -10.83
CA LEU A 89 5.46 -9.46 -9.65
C LEU A 89 5.24 -10.26 -8.35
N CYS A 90 4.28 -11.18 -8.31
CA CYS A 90 4.05 -12.05 -7.15
C CYS A 90 5.30 -12.88 -6.82
N THR A 91 6.07 -13.33 -7.81
CA THR A 91 7.32 -14.08 -7.58
C THR A 91 8.28 -13.33 -6.65
N ILE A 92 8.46 -12.03 -6.86
CA ILE A 92 9.38 -11.22 -6.07
C ILE A 92 8.75 -10.68 -4.79
N MET A 93 7.44 -10.41 -4.80
CA MET A 93 6.71 -9.82 -3.67
C MET A 93 6.46 -10.85 -2.58
N LEU A 94 6.04 -12.06 -2.94
CA LEU A 94 5.77 -13.13 -1.97
C LEU A 94 7.07 -13.66 -1.34
N GLU A 95 8.15 -13.76 -2.12
CA GLU A 95 9.50 -14.09 -1.63
C GLU A 95 10.00 -13.05 -0.62
N ASP A 96 9.92 -11.75 -0.93
CA ASP A 96 10.33 -10.68 0.01
C ASP A 96 9.46 -10.67 1.26
N SER A 97 8.15 -10.86 1.10
CA SER A 97 7.23 -10.95 2.22
C SER A 97 7.55 -12.14 3.13
N ALA A 98 7.88 -13.31 2.57
CA ALA A 98 8.25 -14.49 3.33
C ALA A 98 9.53 -14.26 4.15
N HIS A 99 10.57 -13.69 3.53
CA HIS A 99 11.79 -13.30 4.24
C HIS A 99 11.53 -12.33 5.40
N ILE A 100 10.58 -11.40 5.24
CA ILE A 100 10.17 -10.51 6.34
C ILE A 100 9.51 -11.31 7.47
N GLN A 101 8.60 -12.23 7.16
CA GLN A 101 7.94 -13.08 8.15
C GLN A 101 8.95 -13.96 8.92
N GLU A 102 9.90 -14.58 8.21
CA GLU A 102 10.98 -15.38 8.79
C GLU A 102 11.86 -14.54 9.73
N SER A 103 12.29 -13.36 9.27
CA SER A 103 13.12 -12.45 10.05
C SER A 103 12.42 -11.97 11.33
N GLU A 104 11.12 -11.67 11.25
CA GLU A 104 10.33 -11.30 12.43
C GLU A 104 10.18 -12.46 13.42
N ALA A 105 9.89 -13.66 12.92
CA ALA A 105 9.75 -14.86 13.73
C ALA A 105 11.06 -15.20 14.45
N GLU A 106 12.20 -15.11 13.76
CA GLU A 106 13.53 -15.26 14.37
C GLU A 106 13.77 -14.24 15.47
N TRP A 107 13.45 -12.95 15.23
CA TRP A 107 13.66 -11.90 16.22
C TRP A 107 12.78 -12.12 17.47
N LYS A 108 11.50 -12.48 17.27
CA LYS A 108 10.55 -12.82 18.35
C LYS A 108 11.05 -14.06 19.12
N THR A 109 11.52 -15.09 18.42
CA THR A 109 12.10 -16.31 19.02
C THR A 109 13.32 -16.00 19.89
N ARG A 110 14.28 -15.22 19.38
CA ARG A 110 15.47 -14.81 20.17
C ARG A 110 15.09 -14.04 21.44
N LYS A 111 13.98 -13.30 21.42
CA LYS A 111 13.45 -12.60 22.60
C LYS A 111 12.78 -13.57 23.57
N ARG A 112 11.91 -14.46 23.10
CA ARG A 112 11.19 -15.47 23.89
C ARG A 112 12.11 -16.47 24.57
N GLN A 113 13.14 -16.95 23.86
CA GLN A 113 14.13 -17.86 24.42
C GLN A 113 14.89 -17.25 25.61
N ARG A 114 15.09 -15.92 25.66
CA ARG A 114 15.68 -15.24 26.83
C ARG A 114 14.77 -15.28 28.06
N HIS A 115 13.48 -15.53 27.87
CA HIS A 115 12.46 -15.68 28.90
C HIS A 115 12.07 -17.15 29.14
N GLY A 116 12.71 -18.11 28.47
CA GLY A 116 12.40 -19.54 28.60
C GLY A 116 11.10 -19.96 27.90
N GLU A 117 10.59 -19.15 26.98
CA GLU A 117 9.37 -19.41 26.20
C GLU A 117 9.69 -20.08 24.85
N ASP A 118 8.68 -20.73 24.26
CA ASP A 118 8.79 -21.43 22.98
C ASP A 118 9.08 -20.49 21.79
N ALA A 119 9.67 -21.08 20.74
CA ALA A 119 9.93 -20.39 19.49
C ALA A 119 8.62 -19.94 18.81
N VAL A 120 8.72 -18.86 18.05
CA VAL A 120 7.64 -18.35 17.20
C VAL A 120 7.91 -18.82 15.80
N GLU A 121 6.96 -19.53 15.20
CA GLU A 121 7.00 -19.87 13.78
C GLU A 121 6.60 -18.66 12.91
N PRO A 122 7.20 -18.49 11.73
CA PRO A 122 6.73 -17.49 10.77
C PRO A 122 5.35 -17.88 10.22
N LEU A 123 4.60 -16.88 9.78
CA LEU A 123 3.29 -17.09 9.15
C LEU A 123 3.42 -18.08 7.98
N TYR A 124 4.43 -17.86 7.14
CA TYR A 124 4.89 -18.73 6.06
C TYR A 124 6.37 -18.48 5.78
N THR A 125 7.01 -19.42 5.11
CA THR A 125 8.42 -19.41 4.73
C THR A 125 8.60 -19.07 3.25
N SER A 126 9.86 -18.90 2.84
CA SER A 126 10.18 -18.72 1.41
C SER A 126 9.84 -19.97 0.59
N GLU A 127 9.93 -21.17 1.19
CA GLU A 127 9.50 -22.43 0.56
C GLU A 127 7.98 -22.47 0.34
N ASP A 128 7.19 -21.99 1.30
CA ASP A 128 5.73 -21.89 1.16
C ASP A 128 5.34 -20.92 0.03
N ALA A 129 6.10 -19.83 -0.16
CA ALA A 129 5.90 -18.89 -1.25
C ALA A 129 6.20 -19.52 -2.62
N ASP A 130 7.32 -20.25 -2.74
CA ASP A 130 7.68 -21.00 -3.95
C ASP A 130 6.63 -22.07 -4.29
N GLU A 131 6.12 -22.79 -3.28
CA GLU A 131 5.06 -23.77 -3.48
C GLU A 131 3.78 -23.10 -4.00
N ALA A 132 3.38 -21.97 -3.42
CA ALA A 132 2.21 -21.22 -3.87
C ALA A 132 2.34 -20.74 -5.33
N LEU A 133 3.53 -20.28 -5.74
CA LEU A 133 3.79 -19.82 -7.11
C LEU A 133 3.57 -20.95 -8.15
N SER A 134 3.78 -22.22 -7.78
CA SER A 134 3.53 -23.36 -8.68
C SER A 134 2.04 -23.54 -9.05
N LEU A 135 1.14 -22.97 -8.25
CA LEU A 135 -0.31 -23.00 -8.46
C LEU A 135 -0.81 -21.92 -9.41
N PHE A 136 0.04 -20.93 -9.78
CA PHE A 136 -0.37 -19.81 -10.61
C PHE A 136 -0.70 -20.23 -12.05
N ARG A 137 -1.71 -19.58 -12.61
CA ARG A 137 -2.17 -19.73 -13.99
C ARG A 137 -2.39 -18.33 -14.58
N THR A 138 -1.71 -18.05 -15.67
CA THR A 138 -1.83 -16.77 -16.37
C THR A 138 -3.18 -16.64 -17.07
N ILE A 139 -3.79 -15.46 -16.98
CA ILE A 139 -4.95 -15.04 -17.78
C ILE A 139 -4.60 -13.78 -18.58
N GLU A 140 -5.28 -13.59 -19.72
CA GLU A 140 -5.11 -12.43 -20.60
C GLU A 140 -6.31 -11.48 -20.50
N TYR A 141 -6.10 -10.20 -20.80
CA TYR A 141 -7.17 -9.22 -20.80
C TYR A 141 -8.18 -9.46 -21.94
N GLY A 142 -9.46 -9.27 -21.64
CA GLY A 142 -10.57 -9.44 -22.57
C GLY A 142 -10.82 -10.89 -23.00
N GLU A 143 -10.07 -11.85 -22.47
CA GLU A 143 -10.25 -13.27 -22.78
C GLU A 143 -11.10 -13.98 -21.72
N ARG A 144 -12.00 -14.85 -22.18
CA ARG A 144 -12.80 -15.72 -21.32
C ARG A 144 -11.93 -16.84 -20.73
N THR A 145 -11.85 -16.90 -19.41
CA THR A 145 -11.20 -17.97 -18.67
C THR A 145 -12.25 -18.82 -17.95
N GLU A 146 -12.35 -20.10 -18.30
CA GLU A 146 -13.29 -21.04 -17.67
C GLU A 146 -12.72 -21.57 -16.34
N LEU A 147 -13.51 -21.46 -15.27
CA LEU A 147 -13.15 -21.97 -13.94
C LEU A 147 -13.86 -23.29 -13.64
N SER A 148 -15.13 -23.38 -14.02
CA SER A 148 -15.98 -24.56 -13.90
C SER A 148 -17.11 -24.52 -14.95
N PRO A 149 -17.90 -25.60 -15.13
CA PRO A 149 -19.06 -25.58 -16.02
C PRO A 149 -20.12 -24.51 -15.67
N SER A 150 -20.13 -24.01 -14.44
CA SER A 150 -21.09 -23.02 -13.94
C SER A 150 -20.49 -21.63 -13.72
N MET A 151 -19.16 -21.46 -13.88
CA MET A 151 -18.48 -20.19 -13.60
C MET A 151 -17.29 -19.93 -14.54
N TRP A 152 -17.21 -18.70 -15.05
CA TRP A 152 -16.06 -18.21 -15.85
C TRP A 152 -15.77 -16.75 -15.53
N ILE A 153 -14.56 -16.28 -15.89
CA ILE A 153 -14.11 -14.91 -15.63
C ILE A 153 -13.58 -14.21 -16.88
N GLU A 154 -13.66 -12.89 -16.87
CA GLU A 154 -13.03 -11.96 -17.81
C GLU A 154 -12.28 -10.89 -17.01
N ALA A 155 -11.08 -10.52 -17.46
CA ALA A 155 -10.28 -9.48 -16.83
C ALA A 155 -10.09 -8.30 -17.79
N ILE A 156 -10.14 -7.07 -17.29
CA ILE A 156 -9.75 -5.85 -18.02
C ILE A 156 -8.75 -5.06 -17.20
N ASP A 157 -7.98 -4.19 -17.86
CA ASP A 157 -6.95 -3.41 -17.18
C ASP A 157 -7.57 -2.42 -16.18
N ALA A 158 -7.11 -2.49 -14.92
CA ALA A 158 -7.54 -1.57 -13.86
C ALA A 158 -6.72 -0.28 -13.82
N GLY A 159 -5.62 -0.17 -14.58
CA GLY A 159 -4.78 1.02 -14.66
C GLY A 159 -4.08 1.42 -13.35
N HIS A 160 -3.97 0.49 -12.39
CA HIS A 160 -3.42 0.76 -11.06
C HIS A 160 -1.96 0.34 -10.91
N LEU A 161 -1.62 -0.84 -11.42
CA LEU A 161 -0.29 -1.43 -11.40
C LEU A 161 -0.07 -2.20 -12.70
N LEU A 162 1.19 -2.48 -13.06
CA LEU A 162 1.49 -3.34 -14.19
C LEU A 162 0.79 -4.71 -14.03
N GLY A 163 -0.13 -5.03 -14.94
CA GLY A 163 -0.93 -6.24 -14.87
C GLY A 163 -2.13 -6.20 -13.93
N SER A 164 -2.43 -5.05 -13.29
CA SER A 164 -3.62 -4.92 -12.45
C SER A 164 -4.89 -5.12 -13.25
N CYS A 165 -5.91 -5.74 -12.66
CA CYS A 165 -7.15 -6.00 -13.37
C CYS A 165 -8.40 -5.82 -12.51
N SER A 166 -9.47 -5.37 -13.17
CA SER A 166 -10.83 -5.58 -12.70
C SER A 166 -11.34 -6.90 -13.27
N ILE A 167 -12.03 -7.68 -12.45
CA ILE A 167 -12.46 -9.04 -12.79
C ILE A 167 -13.98 -9.08 -12.82
N LYS A 168 -14.54 -9.51 -13.95
CA LYS A 168 -15.96 -9.85 -14.05
C LYS A 168 -16.11 -11.36 -13.95
N VAL A 169 -16.90 -11.79 -12.97
CA VAL A 169 -17.27 -13.19 -12.77
C VAL A 169 -18.66 -13.40 -13.33
N HIS A 170 -18.79 -14.43 -14.17
CA HIS A 170 -20.03 -14.85 -14.80
C HIS A 170 -20.47 -16.17 -14.18
N CYS A 171 -21.69 -16.19 -13.62
CA CYS A 171 -22.29 -17.35 -12.97
C CYS A 171 -23.51 -17.83 -13.77
N ILE A 172 -23.45 -19.06 -14.28
CA ILE A 172 -24.49 -19.65 -15.12
C ILE A 172 -25.60 -20.22 -14.23
N LEU A 173 -26.83 -19.79 -14.45
CA LEU A 173 -28.06 -20.21 -13.75
C LEU A 173 -29.01 -20.93 -14.73
N PRO A 174 -30.00 -21.71 -14.24
CA PRO A 174 -31.00 -22.32 -15.11
C PRO A 174 -31.79 -21.32 -15.97
N GLU A 175 -32.08 -20.15 -15.41
CA GLU A 175 -32.86 -19.06 -16.02
C GLU A 175 -32.01 -18.01 -16.78
N GLY A 176 -30.68 -18.12 -16.77
CA GLY A 176 -29.80 -17.15 -17.44
C GLY A 176 -28.40 -17.09 -16.86
N GLU A 177 -27.80 -15.90 -16.88
CA GLU A 177 -26.47 -15.64 -16.30
C GLU A 177 -26.59 -14.46 -15.33
N LYS A 178 -25.88 -14.54 -14.20
CA LYS A 178 -25.69 -13.42 -13.28
C LYS A 178 -24.21 -13.07 -13.24
N THR A 179 -23.92 -11.78 -13.11
CA THR A 179 -22.55 -11.27 -13.15
C THR A 179 -22.21 -10.43 -11.94
N ILE A 180 -20.96 -10.50 -11.49
CA ILE A 180 -20.41 -9.63 -10.46
C ILE A 180 -19.04 -9.11 -10.89
N VAL A 181 -18.81 -7.80 -10.77
CA VAL A 181 -17.51 -7.19 -11.05
C VAL A 181 -16.80 -6.86 -9.75
N PHE A 182 -15.55 -7.28 -9.64
CA PHE A 182 -14.60 -6.86 -8.61
C PHE A 182 -13.63 -5.85 -9.23
N SER A 183 -13.55 -4.64 -8.69
CA SER A 183 -12.70 -3.60 -9.27
C SER A 183 -11.21 -3.89 -9.12
N GLY A 184 -10.81 -4.57 -8.03
CA GLY A 184 -9.45 -4.43 -7.50
C GLY A 184 -9.20 -2.99 -7.08
N ASP A 185 -7.93 -2.57 -7.11
CA ASP A 185 -7.60 -1.16 -6.98
C ASP A 185 -7.80 -0.45 -8.33
N ILE A 186 -8.56 0.64 -8.31
CA ILE A 186 -8.90 1.42 -9.50
C ILE A 186 -7.83 2.47 -9.72
N GLY A 187 -7.15 2.36 -10.86
CA GLY A 187 -6.13 3.29 -11.30
C GLY A 187 -6.59 4.73 -11.42
N ASN A 188 -5.68 5.67 -11.14
CA ASN A 188 -5.88 7.05 -11.55
C ASN A 188 -5.66 7.18 -13.08
N ILE A 189 -6.12 8.28 -13.66
CA ILE A 189 -5.88 8.56 -15.09
C ILE A 189 -4.54 9.26 -15.34
N ASP A 190 -4.04 9.09 -16.55
CA ASP A 190 -2.75 9.58 -17.05
C ASP A 190 -1.60 9.20 -16.09
N GLN A 191 -1.65 7.96 -15.58
CA GLN A 191 -0.55 7.38 -14.82
C GLN A 191 0.68 7.27 -15.72
N PRO A 192 1.89 7.53 -15.22
CA PRO A 192 3.09 7.29 -15.99
C PRO A 192 3.20 5.82 -16.41
N MET A 193 3.39 5.56 -17.71
CA MET A 193 3.84 4.29 -18.31
C MET A 193 2.77 3.18 -18.42
N ILE A 194 1.74 3.17 -17.57
CA ILE A 194 0.64 2.19 -17.63
C ILE A 194 -0.62 2.79 -18.25
N ARG A 195 -1.48 1.94 -18.81
CA ARG A 195 -2.72 2.37 -19.46
C ARG A 195 -3.69 2.98 -18.47
N ASN A 196 -4.57 3.83 -19.01
CA ASN A 196 -5.74 4.27 -18.27
C ASN A 196 -6.66 3.08 -17.96
N PRO A 197 -7.40 3.11 -16.83
CA PRO A 197 -8.36 2.06 -16.48
C PRO A 197 -9.39 1.85 -17.60
N GLU A 198 -9.64 0.60 -17.93
CA GLU A 198 -10.76 0.16 -18.76
C GLU A 198 -12.01 -0.06 -17.89
N TYR A 199 -13.18 -0.07 -18.53
CA TYR A 199 -14.46 -0.15 -17.82
C TYR A 199 -15.34 -1.25 -18.38
N PHE A 200 -15.91 -2.04 -17.48
CA PHE A 200 -17.07 -2.87 -17.81
C PHE A 200 -18.31 -1.98 -17.93
N ASN A 201 -19.17 -2.31 -18.90
CA ASN A 201 -20.34 -1.49 -19.22
C ASN A 201 -21.65 -2.08 -18.69
N ASP A 202 -21.61 -3.27 -18.09
CA ASP A 202 -22.74 -3.99 -17.53
C ASP A 202 -22.28 -4.96 -16.44
N SER A 203 -23.06 -5.06 -15.37
CA SER A 203 -23.02 -6.14 -14.39
C SER A 203 -24.26 -6.09 -13.50
N ASP A 204 -24.66 -7.21 -12.90
CA ASP A 204 -25.74 -7.25 -11.90
C ASP A 204 -25.25 -6.72 -10.55
N PHE A 205 -24.02 -7.07 -10.15
CA PHE A 205 -23.44 -6.69 -8.86
C PHE A 205 -22.04 -6.12 -9.03
N VAL A 206 -21.66 -5.21 -8.15
CA VAL A 206 -20.34 -4.57 -8.18
C VAL A 206 -19.73 -4.60 -6.78
N VAL A 207 -18.45 -4.95 -6.69
CA VAL A 207 -17.61 -4.79 -5.51
C VAL A 207 -16.49 -3.83 -5.89
N MET A 208 -16.47 -2.64 -5.28
CA MET A 208 -15.52 -1.59 -5.66
C MET A 208 -14.73 -1.02 -4.48
N GLU A 209 -13.48 -0.65 -4.74
CA GLU A 209 -12.62 0.02 -3.76
C GLU A 209 -13.12 1.42 -3.38
N SER A 210 -12.62 1.93 -2.26
CA SER A 210 -12.98 3.26 -1.75
C SER A 210 -11.83 3.95 -1.04
N THR A 211 -10.59 3.68 -1.42
CA THR A 211 -9.38 4.19 -0.74
C THR A 211 -9.42 5.71 -0.57
N TYR A 212 -9.87 6.40 -1.61
CA TYR A 212 -10.10 7.85 -1.62
C TYR A 212 -11.56 8.24 -1.79
N GLY A 213 -12.50 7.39 -1.38
CA GLY A 213 -13.93 7.66 -1.48
C GLY A 213 -14.38 8.93 -0.76
N ASP A 214 -13.62 9.43 0.21
CA ASP A 214 -13.92 10.61 1.03
C ASP A 214 -13.24 11.90 0.56
N ARG A 215 -12.34 11.84 -0.43
CA ARG A 215 -11.49 12.98 -0.79
C ARG A 215 -11.27 13.10 -2.29
N LEU A 216 -11.00 14.33 -2.71
CA LEU A 216 -10.53 14.64 -4.05
C LEU A 216 -9.02 14.78 -4.01
N HIS A 217 -8.34 14.42 -5.10
CA HIS A 217 -6.97 14.85 -5.24
C HIS A 217 -6.92 16.40 -5.27
N PRO A 218 -5.87 17.03 -4.72
CA PRO A 218 -5.72 18.48 -4.74
C PRO A 218 -5.93 19.00 -6.16
N ALA A 219 -6.88 19.92 -6.33
CA ALA A 219 -7.06 20.59 -7.60
C ALA A 219 -5.79 21.43 -7.86
N VAL A 220 -5.00 21.04 -8.85
CA VAL A 220 -3.96 21.92 -9.35
C VAL A 220 -4.69 23.16 -9.86
N SER A 221 -4.41 24.32 -9.27
CA SER A 221 -5.10 25.57 -9.57
C SER A 221 -5.12 25.87 -11.08
N GLY A 222 -6.30 25.76 -11.71
CA GLY A 222 -6.55 26.01 -13.14
C GLY A 222 -7.33 24.87 -13.80
N ASP A 223 -7.95 25.10 -14.96
CA ASP A 223 -8.60 24.08 -15.83
C ASP A 223 -7.60 23.03 -16.40
N GLU A 224 -6.46 22.84 -15.74
CA GLU A 224 -5.30 22.19 -16.30
C GLU A 224 -5.10 20.80 -15.67
N HIS A 225 -5.34 19.76 -16.46
CA HIS A 225 -5.05 18.38 -16.10
C HIS A 225 -3.56 18.24 -15.69
N ASP A 226 -3.25 17.50 -14.62
CA ASP A 226 -1.88 17.25 -14.17
C ASP A 226 -1.22 16.21 -15.09
N THR A 227 -0.82 16.64 -16.29
CA THR A 227 -0.23 15.76 -17.30
C THR A 227 1.12 15.20 -16.87
N LEU A 228 1.51 14.07 -17.45
CA LEU A 228 2.85 13.48 -17.31
C LEU A 228 3.98 14.52 -17.41
N ILE A 229 3.90 15.42 -18.40
CA ILE A 229 4.92 16.45 -18.64
C ILE A 229 5.00 17.46 -17.50
N ARG A 230 3.86 17.87 -16.94
CA ARG A 230 3.84 18.80 -15.80
C ARG A 230 4.42 18.18 -14.54
N ARG A 231 4.14 16.90 -14.29
CA ARG A 231 4.77 16.15 -13.18
C ARG A 231 6.29 16.08 -13.38
N ALA A 232 6.75 15.82 -14.60
CA ALA A 232 8.17 15.85 -14.94
C ALA A 232 8.79 17.25 -14.73
N GLU A 233 8.11 18.33 -15.12
CA GLU A 233 8.58 19.71 -14.90
C GLU A 233 8.66 20.06 -13.40
N LYS A 234 7.67 19.67 -12.59
CA LYS A 234 7.68 19.86 -11.13
C LYS A 234 8.86 19.10 -10.51
N LEU A 235 9.05 17.83 -10.89
CA LEU A 235 10.18 17.02 -10.43
C LEU A 235 11.52 17.62 -10.85
N ALA A 236 11.64 18.11 -12.09
CA ALA A 236 12.84 18.78 -12.60
C ALA A 236 13.17 20.04 -11.80
N LYS A 237 12.18 20.89 -11.51
CA LYS A 237 12.35 22.10 -10.69
C LYS A 237 12.82 21.78 -9.27
N ILE A 238 12.22 20.77 -8.63
CA ILE A 238 12.63 20.33 -7.29
C ILE A 238 14.06 19.79 -7.33
N THR A 239 14.40 19.01 -8.36
CA THR A 239 15.74 18.44 -8.55
C THR A 239 16.78 19.55 -8.76
N ASP A 240 16.52 20.51 -9.65
CA ASP A 240 17.41 21.63 -9.94
C ASP A 240 17.68 22.48 -8.72
N ARG A 241 16.63 22.94 -8.04
CA ARG A 241 16.79 23.71 -6.81
C ARG A 241 17.61 22.96 -5.75
N THR A 242 17.41 21.65 -5.61
CA THR A 242 18.16 20.83 -4.65
C THR A 242 19.65 20.72 -5.02
N PHE A 243 19.94 20.44 -6.29
CA PHE A 243 21.30 20.25 -6.78
C PHE A 243 22.09 21.56 -6.83
N ARG A 244 21.44 22.67 -7.19
CA ARG A 244 22.06 24.01 -7.16
C ARG A 244 22.48 24.44 -5.75
N ARG A 245 21.86 23.89 -4.71
CA ARG A 245 22.28 24.06 -3.29
C ARG A 245 23.39 23.09 -2.87
N GLY A 246 23.76 22.11 -3.70
CA GLY A 246 24.72 21.04 -3.36
C GLY A 246 24.12 19.93 -2.49
N GLY A 247 22.80 19.84 -2.39
CA GLY A 247 22.11 18.83 -1.60
C GLY A 247 21.77 17.56 -2.36
N ASN A 248 21.31 16.55 -1.63
CA ASN A 248 20.75 15.33 -2.20
C ASN A 248 19.22 15.42 -2.26
N LEU A 249 18.63 14.84 -3.31
CA LEU A 249 17.20 14.64 -3.40
C LEU A 249 16.88 13.21 -2.95
N VAL A 250 16.37 13.06 -1.73
CA VAL A 250 16.01 11.77 -1.14
C VAL A 250 14.52 11.52 -1.36
N ILE A 251 14.16 10.40 -1.98
CA ILE A 251 12.78 10.07 -2.36
C ILE A 251 12.38 8.74 -1.71
N PRO A 252 11.69 8.76 -0.57
CA PRO A 252 10.96 7.60 -0.06
C PRO A 252 9.92 7.13 -1.07
N SER A 253 10.01 5.88 -1.52
CA SER A 253 9.10 5.33 -2.52
C SER A 253 8.70 3.88 -2.24
N PHE A 254 7.49 3.49 -2.65
CA PHE A 254 7.08 2.09 -2.68
C PHE A 254 7.87 1.34 -3.75
N ALA A 255 8.25 0.10 -3.44
CA ALA A 255 9.20 -0.63 -4.26
C ALA A 255 8.66 -1.00 -5.66
N VAL A 256 7.35 -1.20 -5.73
CA VAL A 256 6.61 -1.61 -6.94
C VAL A 256 5.58 -0.53 -7.29
N GLY A 257 5.42 -0.24 -8.58
CA GLY A 257 4.59 0.85 -9.10
C GLY A 257 5.31 2.20 -8.99
N ARG A 258 5.25 2.82 -7.80
CA ARG A 258 5.68 4.22 -7.59
C ARG A 258 7.11 4.51 -8.02
N THR A 259 8.02 3.59 -7.71
CA THR A 259 9.43 3.73 -8.07
C THR A 259 9.61 3.72 -9.58
N GLN A 260 8.92 2.84 -10.31
CA GLN A 260 9.05 2.72 -11.75
C GLN A 260 8.45 3.93 -12.46
N GLU A 261 7.32 4.45 -11.97
CA GLU A 261 6.76 5.71 -12.44
C GLU A 261 7.74 6.89 -12.28
N LEU A 262 8.43 6.98 -11.13
CA LEU A 262 9.47 8.01 -10.92
C LEU A 262 10.64 7.86 -11.88
N LEU A 263 11.09 6.64 -12.13
CA LEU A 263 12.15 6.39 -13.12
C LEU A 263 11.72 6.86 -14.51
N TYR A 264 10.46 6.61 -14.88
CA TYR A 264 9.91 7.12 -16.13
C TYR A 264 9.84 8.66 -16.17
N LEU A 265 9.46 9.33 -15.07
CA LEU A 265 9.53 10.79 -15.01
C LEU A 265 10.97 11.31 -15.20
N PHE A 266 11.97 10.70 -14.57
CA PHE A 266 13.37 11.07 -14.79
C PHE A 266 13.84 10.81 -16.22
N ARG A 267 13.34 9.74 -16.86
CA ARG A 267 13.55 9.50 -18.29
C ARG A 267 13.01 10.65 -19.15
N ILE A 268 11.78 11.09 -18.90
CA ILE A 268 11.18 12.22 -19.62
C ILE A 268 11.99 13.51 -19.42
N ILE A 269 12.42 13.80 -18.18
CA ILE A 269 13.29 14.95 -17.86
C ILE A 269 14.58 14.92 -18.68
N LYS A 270 15.20 13.74 -18.79
CA LYS A 270 16.44 13.51 -19.56
C LYS A 270 16.21 13.66 -21.07
N ASP A 271 15.21 12.99 -21.63
CA ASP A 271 14.95 12.99 -23.07
C ASP A 271 14.54 14.38 -23.57
N ARG A 272 13.80 15.14 -22.76
CA ARG A 272 13.41 16.53 -23.06
C ARG A 272 14.47 17.57 -22.69
N LYS A 273 15.61 17.16 -22.12
CA LYS A 273 16.69 18.05 -21.66
C LYS A 273 16.18 19.20 -20.79
N MET A 274 15.31 18.89 -19.83
CA MET A 274 14.73 19.90 -18.95
C MET A 274 15.78 20.55 -18.03
N LEU A 275 16.90 19.87 -17.78
CA LEU A 275 18.06 20.35 -17.02
C LEU A 275 19.32 20.38 -17.90
N ASP A 276 20.26 21.28 -17.57
CA ASP A 276 21.51 21.53 -18.29
C ASP A 276 22.65 20.56 -17.90
N TYR A 277 22.38 19.60 -17.03
CA TYR A 277 23.34 18.59 -16.55
C TYR A 277 22.70 17.21 -16.45
N GLU A 278 23.53 16.17 -16.37
CA GLU A 278 23.06 14.79 -16.17
C GLU A 278 22.72 14.52 -14.70
N ILE A 279 21.57 13.89 -14.46
CA ILE A 279 21.06 13.58 -13.12
C ILE A 279 21.53 12.17 -12.74
N PRO A 280 22.43 12.00 -11.75
CA PRO A 280 22.76 10.70 -11.20
C PRO A 280 21.59 10.23 -10.30
N VAL A 281 20.95 9.14 -10.72
CA VAL A 281 19.80 8.54 -10.02
C VAL A 281 20.25 7.22 -9.43
N PHE A 282 20.13 7.07 -8.11
CA PHE A 282 20.45 5.84 -7.39
C PHE A 282 19.18 5.19 -6.89
N LEU A 283 18.94 3.95 -7.33
CA LEU A 283 17.87 3.12 -6.82
C LEU A 283 18.42 2.17 -5.76
N ASP A 284 18.24 2.53 -4.48
CA ASP A 284 18.77 1.79 -3.33
C ASP A 284 17.68 1.02 -2.60
N SER A 285 17.22 -0.05 -3.23
CA SER A 285 16.23 -0.98 -2.69
C SER A 285 16.26 -2.29 -3.48
N PRO A 286 16.69 -3.42 -2.87
CA PRO A 286 16.76 -4.71 -3.56
C PRO A 286 15.44 -5.11 -4.22
N LEU A 287 14.32 -4.94 -3.51
CA LEU A 287 12.99 -5.23 -4.04
C LEU A 287 12.64 -4.32 -5.22
N SER A 288 12.94 -3.02 -5.14
CA SER A 288 12.67 -2.09 -6.24
C SER A 288 13.50 -2.41 -7.49
N VAL A 289 14.75 -2.88 -7.30
CA VAL A 289 15.60 -3.34 -8.41
C VAL A 289 15.02 -4.60 -9.04
N LYS A 290 14.58 -5.58 -8.25
CA LYS A 290 13.86 -6.77 -8.75
C LYS A 290 12.60 -6.38 -9.54
N ALA A 291 11.77 -5.49 -8.99
CA ALA A 291 10.55 -5.01 -9.64
C ALA A 291 10.82 -4.27 -10.94
N THR A 292 11.83 -3.40 -10.98
CA THR A 292 12.24 -2.70 -12.21
C THR A 292 12.67 -3.66 -13.31
N ARG A 293 13.26 -4.81 -12.97
CA ARG A 293 13.57 -5.87 -13.94
C ARG A 293 12.32 -6.55 -14.48
N VAL A 294 11.31 -6.81 -13.64
CA VAL A 294 10.01 -7.35 -14.08
C VAL A 294 9.33 -6.39 -15.05
N PHE A 295 9.26 -5.09 -14.71
CA PHE A 295 8.73 -4.09 -15.65
C PHE A 295 9.52 -4.08 -16.97
N SER A 296 10.86 -4.23 -16.90
CA SER A 296 11.71 -4.28 -18.08
C SER A 296 11.50 -5.55 -18.94
N SER A 297 11.18 -6.70 -18.34
CA SER A 297 10.86 -7.93 -19.09
C SER A 297 9.49 -7.86 -19.76
N CYS A 298 8.56 -7.10 -19.18
CA CYS A 298 7.23 -6.90 -19.73
C CYS A 298 7.15 -5.85 -20.85
N LEU A 299 8.21 -5.11 -21.20
CA LEU A 299 8.13 -3.97 -22.15
C LEU A 299 7.50 -4.29 -23.54
N ARG A 300 7.40 -5.56 -23.94
CA ARG A 300 6.77 -5.97 -25.21
C ARG A 300 5.35 -6.53 -25.05
N SER A 301 4.72 -6.28 -23.92
CA SER A 301 3.34 -6.69 -23.62
C SER A 301 2.38 -5.50 -23.72
N ASP A 302 1.09 -5.80 -23.75
CA ASP A 302 0.02 -4.82 -23.89
C ASP A 302 -0.36 -4.10 -22.58
N TYR A 303 0.52 -4.15 -21.55
CA TYR A 303 0.35 -3.50 -20.25
C TYR A 303 0.76 -2.01 -20.22
N PHE A 304 1.45 -1.53 -21.25
CA PHE A 304 2.02 -0.18 -21.30
C PHE A 304 1.14 0.79 -22.10
N ASP A 305 1.16 2.07 -21.74
CA ASP A 305 0.48 3.11 -22.51
C ASP A 305 1.13 3.34 -23.90
N ASP A 306 0.40 4.03 -24.78
CA ASP A 306 0.85 4.30 -26.15
C ASP A 306 2.17 5.09 -26.20
N GLU A 307 2.40 6.00 -25.25
CA GLU A 307 3.60 6.85 -25.19
C GLU A 307 4.85 6.01 -24.84
N ALA A 308 4.73 5.13 -23.84
CA ALA A 308 5.76 4.20 -23.43
C ALA A 308 6.02 3.16 -24.53
N LEU A 309 4.98 2.63 -25.17
CA LEU A 309 5.12 1.72 -26.32
C LEU A 309 5.84 2.40 -27.49
N GLU A 310 5.59 3.68 -27.77
CA GLU A 310 6.32 4.43 -28.80
C GLU A 310 7.82 4.51 -28.48
N MET A 311 8.19 4.76 -27.22
CA MET A 311 9.59 4.74 -26.78
C MET A 311 10.21 3.36 -26.96
N ILE A 312 9.51 2.31 -26.51
CA ILE A 312 9.99 0.93 -26.59
C ILE A 312 10.20 0.50 -28.05
N ASN A 313 9.27 0.87 -28.94
CA ASN A 313 9.36 0.60 -30.38
C ASN A 313 10.55 1.31 -31.05
N LYS A 314 11.01 2.45 -30.50
CA LYS A 314 12.25 3.12 -30.91
C LYS A 314 13.51 2.48 -30.31
N GLY A 315 13.39 1.38 -29.57
CA GLY A 315 14.50 0.73 -28.87
C GLY A 315 14.93 1.45 -27.60
N ILE A 316 14.09 2.34 -27.07
CA ILE A 316 14.37 3.14 -25.87
C ILE A 316 13.70 2.48 -24.67
N ASN A 317 14.50 2.11 -23.66
CA ASN A 317 13.94 1.63 -22.39
C ASN A 317 13.36 2.83 -21.58
N PRO A 318 12.08 2.78 -21.16
CA PRO A 318 11.41 3.88 -20.47
C PRO A 318 11.90 4.11 -19.04
N ILE A 319 12.40 3.06 -18.37
CA ILE A 319 12.75 3.11 -16.93
C ILE A 319 14.23 2.86 -16.66
N LEU A 320 14.99 2.37 -17.64
CA LEU A 320 16.44 2.22 -17.57
C LEU A 320 17.11 3.29 -18.45
N PHE A 321 18.07 4.00 -17.86
CA PHE A 321 18.86 5.03 -18.54
C PHE A 321 20.29 5.05 -17.99
N PRO A 322 21.29 5.55 -18.76
CA PRO A 322 22.71 5.41 -18.39
C PRO A 322 23.11 5.98 -17.03
N SER A 323 22.41 7.00 -16.52
CA SER A 323 22.69 7.63 -15.22
C SER A 323 21.93 6.99 -14.05
N LEU A 324 21.18 5.92 -14.28
CA LEU A 324 20.54 5.11 -13.25
C LEU A 324 21.53 4.06 -12.72
N VAL A 325 21.77 4.08 -11.41
CA VAL A 325 22.59 3.10 -10.70
C VAL A 325 21.70 2.30 -9.75
N THR A 326 21.62 0.99 -9.94
CA THR A 326 20.89 0.08 -9.06
C THR A 326 21.79 -0.44 -7.95
N ILE A 327 21.40 -0.27 -6.68
CA ILE A 327 22.16 -0.72 -5.52
C ILE A 327 21.41 -1.86 -4.83
N THR A 328 22.06 -3.02 -4.74
CA THR A 328 21.57 -4.19 -3.98
C THR A 328 22.48 -4.53 -2.80
N ASP A 329 23.77 -4.19 -2.86
CA ASP A 329 24.72 -4.44 -1.76
C ASP A 329 24.58 -3.41 -0.64
N VAL A 330 24.87 -3.83 0.60
CA VAL A 330 24.77 -2.97 1.79
C VAL A 330 25.95 -2.01 1.90
N ASN A 331 27.15 -2.39 1.45
CA ASN A 331 28.32 -1.52 1.50
C ASN A 331 28.21 -0.40 0.45
N ASP A 332 27.69 -0.71 -0.74
CA ASP A 332 27.40 0.30 -1.76
C ASP A 332 26.36 1.32 -1.25
N SER A 333 25.30 0.85 -0.58
CA SER A 333 24.30 1.71 0.07
C SER A 333 24.92 2.63 1.12
N LYS A 334 25.85 2.11 1.94
CA LYS A 334 26.59 2.92 2.92
C LYS A 334 27.47 3.96 2.23
N ALA A 335 28.25 3.56 1.23
CA ALA A 335 29.14 4.44 0.47
C ALA A 335 28.38 5.58 -0.22
N LEU A 336 27.12 5.35 -0.63
CA LEU A 336 26.27 6.39 -1.19
C LEU A 336 26.01 7.54 -0.20
N ASN A 337 25.96 7.28 1.11
CA ASN A 337 25.78 8.33 2.11
C ASN A 337 27.02 9.22 2.27
N ASP A 338 28.20 8.73 1.89
CA ASP A 338 29.48 9.47 1.98
C ASP A 338 29.81 10.24 0.69
N ARG A 339 28.98 10.09 -0.36
CA ARG A 339 29.14 10.76 -1.65
C ARG A 339 28.99 12.27 -1.48
N LYS A 340 29.93 13.03 -2.09
CA LYS A 340 29.95 14.50 -2.01
C LYS A 340 29.13 15.18 -3.09
N GLU A 341 29.07 14.59 -4.28
CA GLU A 341 28.28 15.13 -5.38
C GLU A 341 26.79 14.87 -5.15
N SER A 342 25.96 15.87 -5.47
CA SER A 342 24.50 15.76 -5.43
C SER A 342 24.00 14.53 -6.18
N ALA A 343 23.05 13.84 -5.56
CA ALA A 343 22.44 12.63 -6.07
C ALA A 343 20.93 12.62 -5.83
N VAL A 344 20.20 11.98 -6.75
CA VAL A 344 18.84 11.51 -6.48
C VAL A 344 18.94 10.12 -5.87
N ILE A 345 18.34 9.91 -4.70
CA ILE A 345 18.35 8.64 -3.96
C ILE A 345 16.91 8.18 -3.79
N ILE A 346 16.51 7.14 -4.53
CA ILE A 346 15.19 6.51 -4.42
C ILE A 346 15.34 5.26 -3.57
N SER A 347 14.60 5.17 -2.46
CA SER A 347 14.71 4.02 -1.55
C SER A 347 13.38 3.72 -0.86
N SER A 348 13.20 2.44 -0.52
CA SER A 348 12.04 1.94 0.20
C SER A 348 12.29 1.89 1.73
N SER A 349 11.25 1.97 2.58
CA SER A 349 9.81 2.02 2.26
C SER A 349 9.25 3.43 2.02
N GLY A 350 8.16 3.52 1.24
CA GLY A 350 7.54 4.80 0.84
C GLY A 350 6.98 5.65 1.98
N MET A 351 6.74 5.06 3.15
CA MET A 351 6.27 5.76 4.36
C MET A 351 7.35 5.92 5.45
N CYS A 352 8.60 5.55 5.15
CA CYS A 352 9.77 5.70 6.02
C CYS A 352 9.79 4.85 7.31
N GLU A 353 8.94 3.83 7.41
CA GLU A 353 8.85 2.97 8.61
C GLU A 353 10.00 1.95 8.71
N ALA A 354 10.52 1.50 7.56
CA ALA A 354 11.52 0.45 7.49
C ALA A 354 12.44 0.63 6.27
N GLY A 355 13.49 -0.19 6.20
CA GLY A 355 14.38 -0.25 5.04
C GLY A 355 15.48 0.79 5.02
N ARG A 356 16.19 0.86 3.89
CA ARG A 356 17.40 1.67 3.69
C ARG A 356 17.09 3.17 3.70
N ILE A 357 15.86 3.56 3.36
CA ILE A 357 15.43 4.96 3.41
C ILE A 357 15.69 5.61 4.77
N ARG A 358 15.52 4.87 5.88
CA ARG A 358 15.78 5.40 7.23
C ARG A 358 17.24 5.81 7.42
N HIS A 359 18.17 5.07 6.82
CA HIS A 359 19.59 5.42 6.82
C HIS A 359 19.85 6.66 5.97
N HIS A 360 19.25 6.77 4.78
CA HIS A 360 19.40 8.00 3.96
C HIS A 360 18.79 9.22 4.64
N LEU A 361 17.63 9.09 5.29
CA LEU A 361 17.03 10.16 6.09
C LEU A 361 17.95 10.58 7.24
N LYS A 362 18.56 9.64 7.96
CA LYS A 362 19.54 9.95 9.01
C LYS A 362 20.69 10.84 8.50
N HIS A 363 21.18 10.61 7.29
CA HIS A 363 22.30 11.38 6.72
C HIS A 363 21.89 12.67 6.03
N ASN A 364 20.62 12.86 5.68
CA ASN A 364 20.18 14.00 4.87
C ASN A 364 19.22 14.94 5.59
N LEU A 365 18.43 14.50 6.58
CA LEU A 365 17.42 15.36 7.23
C LEU A 365 18.02 16.60 7.90
N TRP A 366 19.23 16.51 8.45
CA TRP A 366 19.88 17.64 9.13
C TRP A 366 20.59 18.61 8.18
N ARG A 367 20.64 18.31 6.87
CA ARG A 367 21.34 19.08 5.84
C ARG A 367 20.36 20.06 5.17
N PRO A 368 20.49 21.38 5.38
CA PRO A 368 19.57 22.37 4.81
C PRO A 368 19.61 22.48 3.28
N GLU A 369 20.68 22.03 2.64
CA GLU A 369 20.79 21.99 1.19
C GLU A 369 19.98 20.85 0.55
N SER A 370 19.74 19.77 1.30
CA SER A 370 19.05 18.56 0.83
C SER A 370 17.53 18.72 0.82
N THR A 371 16.86 17.87 0.04
CA THR A 371 15.40 17.81 -0.05
C THR A 371 14.95 16.36 0.17
N VAL A 372 13.93 16.16 1.00
CA VAL A 372 13.18 14.91 1.08
C VAL A 372 11.86 15.11 0.31
N LEU A 373 11.67 14.34 -0.76
CA LEU A 373 10.50 14.43 -1.62
C LEU A 373 9.59 13.23 -1.42
N PHE A 374 8.38 13.47 -0.93
CA PHE A 374 7.34 12.46 -0.83
C PHE A 374 6.52 12.40 -2.11
N VAL A 375 6.27 11.19 -2.60
CA VAL A 375 5.63 10.93 -3.91
C VAL A 375 4.41 10.03 -3.80
N GLY A 376 3.97 9.72 -2.58
CA GLY A 376 2.83 8.85 -2.30
C GLY A 376 2.20 9.19 -0.97
N TYR A 377 1.03 8.61 -0.72
CA TYR A 377 0.28 8.82 0.51
C TYR A 377 1.09 8.44 1.75
N GLN A 378 0.95 9.25 2.80
CA GLN A 378 1.58 9.03 4.10
C GLN A 378 0.48 8.86 5.15
N ALA A 379 0.35 7.65 5.66
CA ALA A 379 -0.66 7.32 6.67
C ALA A 379 -0.38 8.04 8.00
N GLU A 380 -1.44 8.41 8.73
CA GLU A 380 -1.32 8.96 10.09
C GLU A 380 -0.50 8.01 11.00
N GLY A 381 0.39 8.58 11.80
CA GLY A 381 1.27 7.83 12.70
C GLY A 381 2.61 7.38 12.10
N THR A 382 2.83 7.54 10.79
CA THR A 382 4.11 7.22 10.15
C THR A 382 5.15 8.33 10.32
N LEU A 383 6.43 7.97 10.21
CA LEU A 383 7.54 8.92 10.14
C LEU A 383 7.39 9.87 8.94
N GLY A 384 7.02 9.33 7.78
CA GLY A 384 6.81 10.15 6.59
C GLY A 384 5.71 11.20 6.76
N ARG A 385 4.59 10.84 7.41
CA ARG A 385 3.54 11.80 7.75
C ARG A 385 4.05 12.90 8.69
N SER A 386 4.78 12.51 9.73
CA SER A 386 5.36 13.46 10.70
C SER A 386 6.29 14.49 10.03
N LEU A 387 7.05 14.07 9.02
CA LEU A 387 7.92 14.96 8.24
C LEU A 387 7.11 15.95 7.38
N ILE A 388 6.05 15.48 6.71
CA ILE A 388 5.15 16.36 5.94
C ILE A 388 4.45 17.38 6.84
N ASP A 389 4.06 16.98 8.04
CA ASP A 389 3.39 17.87 9.02
C ASP A 389 4.34 18.93 9.63
N GLY A 390 5.63 18.92 9.25
CA GLY A 390 6.58 19.98 9.61
C GLY A 390 7.26 19.80 10.97
N THR A 391 7.44 18.56 11.44
CA THR A 391 8.18 18.31 12.69
C THR A 391 9.63 18.81 12.60
N ASP A 392 10.09 19.56 13.61
CA ASP A 392 11.48 20.06 13.66
C ASP A 392 12.50 18.96 14.03
N HIS A 393 12.03 17.88 14.66
CA HIS A 393 12.87 16.78 15.12
C HIS A 393 12.19 15.43 14.90
N VAL A 394 12.99 14.40 14.60
CA VAL A 394 12.55 13.00 14.51
C VAL A 394 13.55 12.07 15.18
N THR A 395 13.05 10.97 15.75
CA THR A 395 13.91 9.92 16.33
C THR A 395 14.18 8.83 15.30
N LEU A 396 15.44 8.68 14.90
CA LEU A 396 15.90 7.61 14.02
C LEU A 396 17.03 6.83 14.69
N PHE A 397 16.87 5.50 14.77
CA PHE A 397 17.84 4.60 15.42
C PHE A 397 18.19 4.98 16.87
N GLY A 398 17.25 5.60 17.59
CA GLY A 398 17.46 6.05 18.97
C GLY A 398 18.19 7.39 19.11
N GLU A 399 18.48 8.08 18.00
CA GLU A 399 19.07 9.41 17.97
C GLU A 399 18.02 10.44 17.54
N GLN A 400 18.02 11.61 18.19
CA GLN A 400 17.22 12.77 17.80
C GLN A 400 17.92 13.51 16.65
N ILE A 401 17.21 13.65 15.53
CA ILE A 401 17.72 14.28 14.30
C ILE A 401 16.90 15.53 14.01
N SER A 402 17.58 16.67 13.89
CA SER A 402 16.95 17.91 13.44
C SER A 402 16.56 17.82 11.97
N VAL A 403 15.34 18.24 11.66
CA VAL A 403 14.82 18.36 10.30
C VAL A 403 15.12 19.77 9.79
N ARG A 404 16.18 19.88 9.00
CA ARG A 404 16.59 21.12 8.32
C ARG A 404 16.48 21.04 6.80
N ALA A 405 16.47 19.82 6.26
CA ALA A 405 16.22 19.57 4.85
C ALA A 405 14.85 20.08 4.45
N GLU A 406 14.73 20.49 3.19
CA GLU A 406 13.44 20.87 2.63
C GLU A 406 12.55 19.62 2.53
N ILE A 407 11.33 19.69 3.08
CA ILE A 407 10.32 18.66 2.89
C ILE A 407 9.39 19.09 1.77
N ALA A 408 9.32 18.29 0.71
CA ALA A 408 8.50 18.55 -0.46
C ALA A 408 7.55 17.38 -0.75
N VAL A 409 6.44 17.67 -1.41
CA VAL A 409 5.46 16.67 -1.87
C VAL A 409 5.26 16.84 -3.36
N LEU A 410 5.40 15.76 -4.12
CA LEU A 410 4.99 15.70 -5.51
C LEU A 410 3.53 15.25 -5.56
N GLU A 411 2.63 16.19 -5.81
CA GLU A 411 1.19 15.91 -5.94
C GLU A 411 0.86 15.17 -7.24
N GLY A 412 -0.36 14.62 -7.31
CA GLY A 412 -0.91 14.02 -8.52
C GLY A 412 -0.32 12.66 -8.88
N THR A 413 0.46 12.08 -7.98
CA THR A 413 1.13 10.79 -8.21
C THR A 413 0.25 9.60 -7.82
N SER A 414 -0.68 9.71 -6.85
CA SER A 414 -1.49 8.58 -6.33
C SER A 414 -1.89 7.52 -7.38
N GLY A 415 -1.65 6.25 -7.07
CA GLY A 415 -1.98 5.10 -7.93
C GLY A 415 -3.46 4.73 -7.92
N HIS A 416 -4.23 5.24 -6.97
CA HIS A 416 -5.68 5.02 -6.91
C HIS A 416 -6.43 6.25 -7.44
N ALA A 417 -7.60 6.00 -8.02
CA ALA A 417 -8.58 7.02 -8.35
C ALA A 417 -9.04 7.79 -7.10
N ASP A 418 -9.29 9.09 -7.25
CA ASP A 418 -9.96 9.88 -6.22
C ASP A 418 -11.48 9.64 -6.24
N GLN A 419 -12.22 10.28 -5.33
CA GLN A 419 -13.68 10.18 -5.30
C GLN A 419 -14.36 10.45 -6.66
N LYS A 420 -13.85 11.39 -7.47
CA LYS A 420 -14.42 11.66 -8.81
C LYS A 420 -14.13 10.52 -9.77
N GLY A 421 -12.91 9.99 -9.77
CA GLY A 421 -12.54 8.82 -10.57
C GLY A 421 -13.37 7.59 -10.20
N LEU A 422 -13.57 7.34 -8.90
CA LEU A 422 -14.40 6.22 -8.41
C LEU A 422 -15.89 6.38 -8.82
N VAL A 423 -16.45 7.60 -8.69
CA VAL A 423 -17.82 7.89 -9.17
C VAL A 423 -17.92 7.73 -10.68
N LYS A 424 -16.91 8.16 -11.43
CA LYS A 424 -16.88 7.95 -12.89
C LYS A 424 -16.90 6.46 -13.20
N TRP A 425 -16.04 5.67 -12.57
CA TRP A 425 -15.92 4.23 -12.81
C TRP A 425 -17.26 3.49 -12.63
N VAL A 426 -17.99 3.75 -11.54
CA VAL A 426 -19.29 3.10 -11.30
C VAL A 426 -20.42 3.62 -12.22
N LYS A 427 -20.22 4.76 -12.89
CA LYS A 427 -21.21 5.33 -13.84
C LYS A 427 -21.05 4.81 -15.26
N GLU A 428 -19.96 4.13 -15.58
CA GLU A 428 -19.78 3.49 -16.90
C GLU A 428 -20.74 2.30 -17.10
N PHE A 429 -21.28 1.73 -16.02
CA PHE A 429 -22.36 0.75 -16.08
C PHE A 429 -23.63 1.34 -16.67
N ARG A 430 -23.98 0.91 -17.90
CA ARG A 430 -25.14 1.40 -18.66
C ARG A 430 -26.47 1.13 -17.96
N ARG A 431 -26.58 -0.05 -17.35
CA ARG A 431 -27.68 -0.41 -16.45
C ARG A 431 -27.15 -0.31 -15.03
N LYS A 432 -27.91 0.34 -14.15
CA LYS A 432 -27.58 0.41 -12.72
C LYS A 432 -27.47 -1.03 -12.16
N PRO A 433 -26.36 -1.39 -11.51
CA PRO A 433 -26.25 -2.64 -10.76
C PRO A 433 -27.37 -2.74 -9.72
N GLU A 434 -27.80 -3.97 -9.45
CA GLU A 434 -28.77 -4.31 -8.40
C GLU A 434 -28.20 -4.00 -7.01
N ALA A 435 -26.88 -4.14 -6.83
CA ALA A 435 -26.15 -3.60 -5.69
C ALA A 435 -24.69 -3.27 -5.99
N VAL A 436 -24.16 -2.32 -5.22
CA VAL A 436 -22.75 -1.91 -5.21
C VAL A 436 -22.21 -2.06 -3.78
N PHE A 437 -21.30 -3.01 -3.58
CA PHE A 437 -20.58 -3.20 -2.33
C PHE A 437 -19.32 -2.36 -2.32
N VAL A 438 -19.21 -1.47 -1.34
CA VAL A 438 -18.08 -0.55 -1.17
C VAL A 438 -17.11 -1.13 -0.14
N VAL A 439 -15.90 -1.45 -0.60
CA VAL A 439 -14.84 -2.12 0.17
C VAL A 439 -13.53 -1.33 0.06
N HIS A 440 -12.43 -1.86 0.59
CA HIS A 440 -11.08 -1.33 0.46
C HIS A 440 -10.98 0.16 0.79
N GLY A 441 -11.32 0.49 2.03
CA GLY A 441 -11.42 1.84 2.53
C GLY A 441 -11.67 1.82 4.03
N GLU A 442 -11.18 2.82 4.76
CA GLU A 442 -11.41 2.89 6.20
C GLU A 442 -12.91 2.94 6.53
N ASP A 443 -13.31 2.51 7.73
CA ASP A 443 -14.72 2.41 8.14
C ASP A 443 -15.55 3.67 7.84
N ASN A 444 -15.03 4.86 8.14
CA ASN A 444 -15.73 6.10 7.83
C ASN A 444 -15.76 6.39 6.32
N THR A 445 -14.66 6.14 5.61
CA THR A 445 -14.51 6.39 4.17
C THR A 445 -15.43 5.50 3.34
N ALA A 446 -15.46 4.19 3.60
CA ALA A 446 -16.30 3.22 2.90
C ALA A 446 -17.80 3.52 3.13
N GLN A 447 -18.21 3.79 4.37
CA GLN A 447 -19.60 4.14 4.69
C GLN A 447 -20.02 5.48 4.10
N TYR A 448 -19.12 6.47 4.11
CA TYR A 448 -19.34 7.76 3.48
C TYR A 448 -19.55 7.58 1.97
N PHE A 449 -18.67 6.84 1.30
CA PHE A 449 -18.72 6.67 -0.14
C PHE A 449 -19.95 5.86 -0.58
N ALA A 450 -20.32 4.80 0.15
CA ALA A 450 -21.58 4.09 -0.08
C ALA A 450 -22.80 5.01 0.06
N SER A 451 -22.83 5.86 1.09
CA SER A 451 -23.92 6.83 1.27
C SER A 451 -23.97 7.88 0.17
N LYS A 452 -22.80 8.30 -0.33
CA LYS A 452 -22.68 9.22 -1.46
C LYS A 452 -23.25 8.59 -2.75
N LEU A 453 -22.86 7.37 -3.08
CA LEU A 453 -23.39 6.65 -4.26
C LEU A 453 -24.91 6.46 -4.19
N LYS A 454 -25.43 6.18 -2.99
CA LYS A 454 -26.87 6.09 -2.76
C LYS A 454 -27.57 7.44 -2.97
N ASN A 455 -27.08 8.49 -2.34
CA ASN A 455 -27.79 9.77 -2.26
C ASN A 455 -27.61 10.65 -3.50
N GLU A 456 -26.42 10.65 -4.10
CA GLU A 456 -26.09 11.51 -5.25
C GLU A 456 -26.29 10.78 -6.59
N GLU A 457 -25.97 9.48 -6.67
CA GLU A 457 -26.04 8.72 -7.93
C GLU A 457 -27.28 7.79 -8.01
N GLY A 458 -28.01 7.63 -6.89
CA GLY A 458 -29.19 6.78 -6.82
C GLY A 458 -28.88 5.30 -7.06
N LEU A 459 -27.71 4.84 -6.60
CA LEU A 459 -27.29 3.44 -6.66
C LEU A 459 -27.63 2.73 -5.35
N HIS A 460 -27.96 1.45 -5.41
CA HIS A 460 -28.11 0.64 -4.20
C HIS A 460 -26.73 0.25 -3.68
N ALA A 461 -26.11 1.15 -2.91
CA ALA A 461 -24.76 0.96 -2.40
C ALA A 461 -24.77 0.62 -0.90
N TYR A 462 -23.87 -0.28 -0.49
CA TYR A 462 -23.70 -0.71 0.90
C TYR A 462 -22.23 -0.94 1.22
N ALA A 463 -21.78 -0.58 2.43
CA ALA A 463 -20.42 -0.83 2.91
C ALA A 463 -20.40 -2.03 3.88
N PRO A 464 -20.00 -3.24 3.42
CA PRO A 464 -20.06 -4.45 4.22
C PRO A 464 -19.15 -4.41 5.44
N ARG A 465 -19.46 -5.26 6.42
CA ARG A 465 -18.58 -5.57 7.55
C ARG A 465 -17.89 -6.91 7.30
N PHE A 466 -16.73 -7.08 7.94
CA PHE A 466 -16.04 -8.36 7.97
C PHE A 466 -16.98 -9.47 8.46
N GLY A 467 -17.04 -10.57 7.71
CA GLY A 467 -17.88 -11.74 7.97
C GLY A 467 -19.33 -11.62 7.48
N GLU A 468 -19.76 -10.47 6.96
CA GLU A 468 -21.09 -10.37 6.34
C GLU A 468 -21.16 -11.19 5.05
N ARG A 469 -22.33 -11.77 4.81
CA ARG A 469 -22.62 -12.71 3.74
C ARG A 469 -23.99 -12.39 3.14
N PHE A 470 -24.08 -12.41 1.81
CA PHE A 470 -25.30 -12.01 1.07
C PHE A 470 -25.64 -13.04 0.00
N ASP A 471 -26.89 -13.53 0.03
CA ASP A 471 -27.48 -14.28 -1.08
C ASP A 471 -27.92 -13.31 -2.16
N LEU A 472 -27.17 -13.29 -3.26
CA LEU A 472 -27.38 -12.37 -4.37
C LEU A 472 -28.61 -12.72 -5.22
N LEU A 473 -29.31 -13.82 -4.92
CA LEU A 473 -30.53 -14.23 -5.62
C LEU A 473 -31.82 -13.93 -4.84
N ARG A 474 -31.74 -13.41 -3.61
CA ARG A 474 -32.89 -13.25 -2.70
C ARG A 474 -33.21 -11.82 -2.25
N ASP A 475 -32.54 -10.81 -2.82
CA ASP A 475 -32.77 -9.36 -2.59
C ASP A 475 -32.54 -8.84 -1.14
N GLU A 476 -31.85 -9.58 -0.27
CA GLU A 476 -31.61 -9.18 1.14
C GLU A 476 -30.34 -8.34 1.33
N ILE A 477 -30.15 -7.31 0.52
CA ILE A 477 -29.02 -6.38 0.70
C ILE A 477 -29.49 -5.18 1.54
N PRO A 478 -28.87 -4.91 2.71
CA PRO A 478 -29.24 -3.76 3.54
C PRO A 478 -29.03 -2.44 2.81
N VAL A 479 -29.98 -1.53 3.00
CA VAL A 479 -29.81 -0.15 2.52
C VAL A 479 -28.83 0.58 3.44
N GLN A 480 -27.79 1.18 2.86
CA GLN A 480 -26.86 2.03 3.61
C GLN A 480 -27.61 3.18 4.29
N ASN A 481 -27.42 3.33 5.60
CA ASN A 481 -27.94 4.47 6.35
C ASN A 481 -27.22 5.75 5.94
N ASP A 482 -27.96 6.85 5.84
CA ASP A 482 -27.39 8.16 5.50
C ASP A 482 -26.36 8.57 6.55
N THR A 483 -25.09 8.38 6.26
CA THR A 483 -24.02 8.97 7.07
C THR A 483 -23.94 10.45 6.71
N ALA A 484 -24.61 11.29 7.51
CA ALA A 484 -24.39 12.73 7.46
C ALA A 484 -22.87 12.98 7.60
N LEU A 485 -22.32 13.88 6.78
CA LEU A 485 -20.94 14.37 6.84
C LEU A 485 -20.47 14.43 8.30
N ARG A 486 -19.70 13.43 8.75
CA ARG A 486 -18.92 13.59 9.97
C ARG A 486 -17.78 14.53 9.62
N ARG A 487 -18.05 15.85 9.66
CA ARG A 487 -17.03 16.77 10.16
C ARG A 487 -16.62 16.19 11.51
N ARG A 488 -15.32 15.93 11.74
CA ARG A 488 -14.80 15.44 13.03
C ARG A 488 -15.60 16.07 14.15
N THR A 489 -16.43 15.26 14.81
CA THR A 489 -17.43 15.74 15.74
C THR A 489 -16.80 15.87 17.12
N ALA A 490 -17.48 16.56 18.05
CA ALA A 490 -17.11 16.52 19.46
C ALA A 490 -17.08 15.08 20.05
N SER A 491 -17.73 14.11 19.38
CA SER A 491 -17.66 12.68 19.71
C SER A 491 -16.36 12.04 19.25
N ASP A 492 -15.81 12.41 18.10
CA ASP A 492 -14.53 11.87 17.61
C ASP A 492 -13.36 12.42 18.43
N ILE A 493 -13.47 13.71 18.83
CA ILE A 493 -12.55 14.31 19.80
C ILE A 493 -12.63 13.59 21.14
N ARG A 494 -13.84 13.29 21.63
CA ARG A 494 -14.03 12.52 22.88
C ARG A 494 -13.43 11.11 22.80
N ALA A 495 -13.66 10.38 21.72
CA ALA A 495 -13.08 9.05 21.52
C ALA A 495 -11.55 9.10 21.46
N ALA A 496 -10.98 10.11 20.80
CA ALA A 496 -9.54 10.35 20.80
C ALA A 496 -9.01 10.68 22.21
N PHE A 497 -9.76 11.46 23.00
CA PHE A 497 -9.43 11.72 24.41
C PHE A 497 -9.55 10.46 25.29
N GLU A 498 -10.55 9.63 25.10
CA GLU A 498 -10.70 8.35 25.83
C GLU A 498 -9.53 7.40 25.52
N PHE A 499 -9.10 7.34 24.26
CA PHE A 499 -7.92 6.60 23.86
C PHE A 499 -6.65 7.19 24.49
N LEU A 500 -6.50 8.52 24.47
CA LEU A 500 -5.38 9.21 25.12
C LEU A 500 -5.35 8.96 26.63
N GLU A 501 -6.50 8.97 27.32
CA GLU A 501 -6.59 8.64 28.74
C GLU A 501 -6.18 7.19 29.02
N LYS A 502 -6.58 6.25 28.15
CA LYS A 502 -6.17 4.85 28.26
C LYS A 502 -4.65 4.69 28.14
N GLU A 503 -4.03 5.33 27.15
CA GLU A 503 -2.57 5.31 26.96
C GLU A 503 -1.85 6.03 28.12
N LYS A 504 -2.41 7.13 28.64
CA LYS A 504 -1.91 7.80 29.84
C LYS A 504 -1.90 6.86 31.05
N SER A 505 -2.97 6.10 31.27
CA SER A 505 -3.02 5.09 32.34
C SER A 505 -1.95 3.99 32.14
N GLY A 506 -1.72 3.60 30.88
CA GLY A 506 -0.62 2.70 30.51
C GLY A 506 0.76 3.26 30.88
N LEU A 507 1.00 4.56 30.62
CA LEU A 507 2.22 5.27 30.97
C LEU A 507 2.41 5.37 32.50
N GLU A 508 1.36 5.70 33.25
CA GLU A 508 1.37 5.70 34.72
C GLU A 508 1.73 4.32 35.28
N SER A 509 1.23 3.24 34.67
CA SER A 509 1.59 1.87 35.02
C SER A 509 3.07 1.56 34.75
N VAL A 510 3.64 2.09 33.65
CA VAL A 510 5.08 1.98 33.36
C VAL A 510 5.91 2.71 34.42
N VAL A 511 5.54 3.93 34.77
CA VAL A 511 6.21 4.73 35.81
C VAL A 511 6.17 3.99 37.15
N ALA A 512 5.00 3.49 37.56
CA ALA A 512 4.86 2.70 38.79
C ALA A 512 5.69 1.40 38.77
N ARG A 513 5.89 0.77 37.61
CA ARG A 513 6.81 -0.37 37.48
C ARG A 513 8.27 0.06 37.66
N MET A 514 8.67 1.20 37.10
CA MET A 514 10.03 1.74 37.26
C MET A 514 10.30 2.11 38.73
N GLU A 515 9.33 2.71 39.42
CA GLU A 515 9.42 3.02 40.85
C GLU A 515 9.60 1.75 41.69
N ARG A 516 8.75 0.73 41.48
CA ARG A 516 8.91 -0.57 42.18
C ARG A 516 10.26 -1.23 41.89
N ALA A 517 10.74 -1.16 40.64
CA ALA A 517 12.05 -1.67 40.28
C ALA A 517 13.18 -0.90 40.98
N SER A 518 13.03 0.43 41.15
CA SER A 518 14.02 1.26 41.86
C SER A 518 14.14 0.91 43.35
N SER A 519 13.03 0.52 44.00
CA SER A 519 13.03 0.12 45.41
C SER A 519 13.62 -1.28 45.66
N GLY A 520 13.68 -2.13 44.63
CA GLY A 520 14.18 -3.51 44.72
C GLY A 520 15.61 -3.72 44.19
N ILE A 521 16.28 -2.67 43.71
CA ILE A 521 17.64 -2.77 43.18
C ILE A 521 18.66 -2.70 44.32
N ASP A 522 19.58 -3.66 44.33
CA ASP A 522 20.82 -3.56 45.09
C ASP A 522 21.70 -2.47 44.47
N LEU A 523 21.88 -1.37 45.22
CA LEU A 523 22.63 -0.19 44.78
C LEU A 523 24.14 -0.47 44.60
N THR A 524 24.61 -1.66 44.96
CA THR A 524 26.00 -2.10 44.69
C THR A 524 26.18 -2.71 43.30
N ASP A 525 25.09 -3.06 42.58
CA ASP A 525 25.12 -3.49 41.17
C ASP A 525 25.06 -2.27 40.24
N GLU A 526 26.21 -1.63 40.03
CA GLU A 526 26.36 -0.41 39.22
C GLU A 526 25.76 -0.54 37.81
N LYS A 527 25.81 -1.75 37.22
CA LYS A 527 25.33 -2.00 35.86
C LYS A 527 23.80 -1.96 35.78
N LYS A 528 23.10 -2.55 36.77
CA LYS A 528 21.63 -2.49 36.84
C LYS A 528 21.13 -1.10 37.23
N ALA A 529 21.79 -0.46 38.20
CA ALA A 529 21.45 0.90 38.62
C ALA A 529 21.57 1.90 37.47
N ARG A 530 22.68 1.83 36.70
CA ARG A 530 22.89 2.69 35.53
C ARG A 530 21.85 2.44 34.43
N LYS A 531 21.54 1.18 34.13
CA LYS A 531 20.54 0.82 33.11
C LYS A 531 19.14 1.33 33.47
N LEU A 532 18.72 1.23 34.74
CA LEU A 532 17.42 1.75 35.17
C LEU A 532 17.42 3.29 35.14
N SER A 533 18.50 3.94 35.59
CA SER A 533 18.65 5.40 35.54
C SER A 533 18.54 5.94 34.12
N ASP A 534 19.24 5.32 33.15
CA ASP A 534 19.20 5.70 31.75
C ASP A 534 17.80 5.49 31.14
N ALA A 535 17.10 4.42 31.54
CA ALA A 535 15.73 4.17 31.10
C ALA A 535 14.71 5.18 31.67
N ILE A 536 14.86 5.58 32.94
CA ILE A 536 14.03 6.60 33.58
C ILE A 536 14.27 7.97 32.91
N ARG A 537 15.53 8.34 32.68
CA ARG A 537 15.89 9.59 32.00
C ARG A 537 15.31 9.63 30.60
N ARG A 538 15.48 8.55 29.84
CA ARG A 538 14.92 8.46 28.49
C ARG A 538 13.39 8.62 28.47
N LEU A 539 12.68 7.96 29.38
CA LEU A 539 11.23 8.13 29.49
C LEU A 539 10.84 9.56 29.88
N ALA A 540 11.58 10.18 30.79
CA ALA A 540 11.34 11.57 31.19
C ALA A 540 11.58 12.54 30.02
N ASP A 541 12.64 12.33 29.24
CA ASP A 541 12.95 13.11 28.04
C ASP A 541 11.87 12.93 26.96
N ASP A 542 11.38 11.69 26.75
CA ASP A 542 10.30 11.38 25.83
C ASP A 542 8.98 12.08 26.26
N ILE A 543 8.65 12.10 27.56
CA ILE A 543 7.46 12.80 28.09
C ILE A 543 7.61 14.32 27.97
N ALA A 544 8.79 14.87 28.31
CA ALA A 544 9.05 16.30 28.18
C ALA A 544 8.93 16.76 26.72
N PHE A 545 9.45 15.97 25.78
CA PHE A 545 9.31 16.21 24.35
C PHE A 545 7.84 16.22 23.90
N LEU A 546 7.04 15.26 24.34
CA LEU A 546 5.60 15.24 24.03
C LEU A 546 4.89 16.48 24.59
N SER A 547 5.24 16.90 25.81
CA SER A 547 4.65 18.09 26.43
C SER A 547 5.03 19.39 25.70
N GLU A 548 6.25 19.50 25.17
CA GLU A 548 6.71 20.67 24.42
C GLU A 548 6.08 20.70 23.02
N LYS A 549 6.08 19.55 22.34
CA LYS A 549 5.53 19.41 20.99
C LYS A 549 4.03 19.73 20.93
N TRP A 550 3.24 19.28 21.91
CA TRP A 550 1.77 19.38 21.86
C TRP A 550 1.23 20.54 22.71
N GLY A 551 2.07 21.14 23.56
CA GLY A 551 1.69 22.28 24.39
C GLY A 551 1.37 23.56 23.59
N GLY A 552 1.91 23.68 22.37
CA GLY A 552 1.64 24.82 21.46
C GLY A 552 0.38 24.66 20.59
N ASP A 553 -0.08 23.43 20.34
CA ASP A 553 -1.25 23.15 19.50
C ASP A 553 -2.58 23.20 20.28
N ALA A 554 -2.52 23.24 21.61
CA ALA A 554 -3.67 23.19 22.52
C ALA A 554 -4.15 24.57 23.02
N SER A 555 -3.56 25.68 22.53
CA SER A 555 -3.85 27.05 22.97
C SER A 555 -4.62 27.89 21.96
#